data_AF-A0AA35W9U1-F1
#
_entry.id   AF-A0AA35W9U1-F1
#
_cell.length_a   1.000
_cell.length_b   1.000
_cell.length_c   1.000
_cell.angle_alpha   90.00
_cell.angle_beta   90.00
_cell.angle_gamma   90.00
#
_symmetry.space_group_name_H-M   'P 1'
#
loop_
_entity.id
_entity.type
_entity.pdbx_description
1 polymer ?
#
loop_
_entity_poly.entity_id
_entity_poly.type
_entity_poly.pdbx_seq_one_letter_code
_entity_poly.pdbx_strand_id
1 'polypeptide(L)'
;MVSLSIVSAGDTIERARMLRRFVELAFILQSGSCGNLFSFISIMQGLTSPQVLSMTQTWQQFRSMFPESSQTHKQLQDILTSLSQGVTMYATDQISIPAIQHLRTAFHFEETTLPGYALSSSSTEDHTLIGQHTNLLVGLDGIHTIIKHASRFSYNARKRLEPLQYNVKLMDFFSQDFTRSYMRSIGVTSEDQIERRRRFDMLLSALVDRVEVAP
;
A
#
# COMPACT_ATOMS: atom_id res chain seq x y z
N MET A 1 -6.78 5.21 -4.97
CA MET A 1 -8.17 5.15 -4.45
C MET A 1 -8.24 5.51 -2.98
N VAL A 2 -7.56 4.81 -2.07
CA VAL A 2 -7.54 5.12 -0.62
C VAL A 2 -7.30 6.61 -0.31
N SER A 3 -6.18 7.16 -0.80
CA SER A 3 -5.84 8.58 -0.58
C SER A 3 -6.93 9.52 -1.11
N LEU A 4 -7.46 9.26 -2.31
CA LEU A 4 -8.53 10.06 -2.90
C LEU A 4 -9.83 9.98 -2.10
N SER A 5 -10.21 8.80 -1.60
CA SER A 5 -11.39 8.63 -0.76
C SER A 5 -11.29 9.38 0.58
N ILE A 6 -10.08 9.51 1.14
CA ILE A 6 -9.85 10.29 2.36
C ILE A 6 -9.93 11.79 2.06
N VAL A 7 -9.24 12.24 1.01
CA VAL A 7 -9.15 13.67 0.66
C VAL A 7 -10.49 14.21 0.17
N SER A 8 -11.28 13.41 -0.55
CA SER A 8 -12.60 13.80 -1.05
C SER A 8 -13.75 13.54 -0.07
N ALA A 9 -13.47 13.00 1.13
CA ALA A 9 -14.49 12.95 2.18
C ALA A 9 -14.76 14.39 2.69
N GLY A 10 -15.99 14.66 3.15
CA GLY A 10 -16.51 16.01 3.34
C GLY A 10 -15.74 16.85 4.36
N ASP A 11 -16.29 17.00 5.57
CA ASP A 11 -15.66 17.82 6.61
C ASP A 11 -14.50 17.09 7.32
N THR A 12 -13.76 17.81 8.16
CA THR A 12 -12.60 17.26 8.90
C THR A 12 -12.98 16.05 9.75
N ILE A 13 -14.21 16.00 10.24
CA ILE A 13 -14.73 14.90 11.06
C ILE A 13 -15.01 13.66 10.19
N GLU A 14 -15.65 13.82 9.03
CA GLU A 14 -15.86 12.75 8.06
C GLU A 14 -14.55 12.18 7.53
N ARG A 15 -13.56 13.03 7.25
CA ARG A 15 -12.22 12.57 6.87
C ARG A 15 -11.54 11.79 7.99
N ALA A 16 -11.65 12.23 9.25
CA ALA A 16 -11.16 11.49 10.41
C ALA A 16 -11.86 10.11 10.58
N ARG A 17 -13.17 10.05 10.36
CA ARG A 17 -13.91 8.77 10.32
C ARG A 17 -13.43 7.88 9.17
N MET A 18 -13.16 8.45 8.01
CA MET A 18 -12.64 7.71 6.84
C MET A 18 -11.25 7.11 7.14
N LEU A 19 -10.35 7.88 7.75
CA LEU A 19 -9.06 7.38 8.23
C LEU A 19 -9.24 6.18 9.16
N ARG A 20 -10.12 6.30 10.16
CA ARG A 20 -10.45 5.18 11.06
C ARG A 20 -10.88 3.93 10.29
N ARG A 21 -11.78 4.06 9.31
CA ARG A 21 -12.26 2.91 8.51
C ARG A 21 -11.13 2.24 7.73
N PHE A 22 -10.21 3.00 7.15
CA PHE A 22 -9.06 2.43 6.46
C PHE A 22 -8.07 1.77 7.42
N VAL A 23 -7.87 2.29 8.63
CA VAL A 23 -7.05 1.65 9.66
C VAL A 23 -7.68 0.34 10.13
N GLU A 24 -8.99 0.32 10.41
CA GLU A 24 -9.73 -0.91 10.76
C GLU A 24 -9.62 -1.95 9.63
N LEU A 25 -9.78 -1.52 8.38
CA LEU A 25 -9.67 -2.39 7.21
C LEU A 25 -8.25 -2.94 7.05
N ALA A 26 -7.21 -2.11 7.19
CA ALA A 26 -5.83 -2.54 7.15
C ALA A 26 -5.52 -3.56 8.25
N PHE A 27 -6.02 -3.34 9.47
CA PHE A 27 -5.88 -4.28 10.59
C PHE A 27 -6.52 -5.64 10.27
N ILE A 28 -7.73 -5.65 9.72
CA ILE A 28 -8.41 -6.89 9.31
C ILE A 28 -7.63 -7.61 8.21
N LEU A 29 -7.16 -6.88 7.20
CA LEU A 29 -6.45 -7.46 6.05
C LEU A 29 -5.14 -8.16 6.44
N GLN A 30 -4.34 -7.54 7.33
CA GLN A 30 -3.10 -8.18 7.80
C GLN A 30 -3.36 -9.34 8.75
N SER A 31 -4.46 -9.30 9.51
CA SER A 31 -4.75 -10.30 10.53
C SER A 31 -4.89 -11.71 9.94
N GLY A 32 -4.67 -12.73 10.77
CA GLY A 32 -4.86 -14.13 10.38
C GLY A 32 -6.28 -14.49 9.90
N SER A 33 -7.27 -13.61 10.11
CA SER A 33 -8.64 -13.77 9.61
C SER A 33 -8.73 -13.59 8.09
N CYS A 34 -7.92 -12.69 7.50
CA CYS A 34 -7.89 -12.44 6.06
C CYS A 34 -6.54 -12.77 5.42
N GLY A 35 -5.43 -12.40 6.06
CA GLY A 35 -4.07 -12.69 5.60
C GLY A 35 -3.78 -12.18 4.19
N ASN A 36 -4.37 -11.05 3.83
CA ASN A 36 -4.20 -10.42 2.52
C ASN A 36 -3.19 -9.28 2.65
N LEU A 37 -1.92 -9.66 2.67
CA LEU A 37 -0.80 -8.74 2.87
C LEU A 37 -0.64 -7.79 1.69
N PHE A 38 -0.95 -8.23 0.46
CA PHE A 38 -0.93 -7.37 -0.73
C PHE A 38 -1.87 -6.16 -0.59
N SER A 39 -3.11 -6.41 -0.18
CA SER A 39 -4.10 -5.34 -0.03
C SER A 39 -3.83 -4.50 1.21
N PHE A 40 -3.38 -5.12 2.30
CA PHE A 40 -2.90 -4.41 3.49
C PHE A 40 -1.83 -3.38 3.13
N ILE A 41 -0.77 -3.80 2.42
CA ILE A 41 0.31 -2.91 1.96
C ILE A 41 -0.26 -1.78 1.11
N SER A 42 -1.18 -2.09 0.18
CA SER A 42 -1.78 -1.09 -0.70
C SER A 42 -2.58 -0.03 0.07
N ILE A 43 -3.29 -0.41 1.13
CA ILE A 43 -4.00 0.53 2.01
C ILE A 43 -3.00 1.36 2.80
N MET A 44 -1.99 0.73 3.41
CA MET A 44 -1.00 1.43 4.20
C MET A 44 -0.21 2.43 3.35
N GLN A 45 0.16 2.09 2.12
CA GLN A 45 0.78 3.03 1.17
C GLN A 45 -0.13 4.23 0.84
N GLY A 46 -1.44 4.04 0.84
CA GLY A 46 -2.40 5.14 0.72
C GLY A 46 -2.42 6.03 1.96
N LEU A 47 -2.47 5.43 3.15
CA LEU A 47 -2.45 6.13 4.44
C LEU A 47 -1.14 6.88 4.71
N THR A 48 -0.02 6.35 4.22
CA THR A 48 1.32 6.95 4.34
C THR A 48 1.72 7.76 3.10
N SER A 49 0.79 8.00 2.17
CA SER A 49 1.07 8.88 1.04
C SER A 49 1.37 10.30 1.54
N PRO A 50 2.34 11.02 0.95
CA PRO A 50 2.73 12.35 1.39
C PRO A 50 1.55 13.32 1.51
N GLN A 51 0.61 13.24 0.56
CA GLN A 51 -0.59 14.06 0.52
C GLN A 51 -1.55 13.76 1.68
N VAL A 52 -1.72 12.49 2.06
CA VAL A 52 -2.57 12.15 3.22
C VAL A 52 -1.87 12.55 4.51
N LEU A 53 -0.55 12.35 4.63
CA LEU A 53 0.21 12.70 5.83
C LEU A 53 0.28 14.21 6.08
N SER A 54 0.22 15.05 5.04
CA SER A 54 0.24 16.51 5.19
C SER A 54 -1.07 17.09 5.76
N MET A 55 -2.15 16.30 5.84
CA MET A 55 -3.46 16.69 6.37
C MET A 55 -3.48 16.86 7.90
N THR A 56 -2.77 17.86 8.40
CA THR A 56 -2.45 18.02 9.83
C THR A 56 -3.71 18.14 10.70
N GLN A 57 -4.70 18.94 10.29
CA GLN A 57 -5.94 19.12 11.06
C GLN A 57 -6.74 17.82 11.11
N THR A 58 -6.85 17.14 9.98
CA THR A 58 -7.54 15.85 9.89
C THR A 58 -6.88 14.79 10.79
N TRP A 59 -5.55 14.72 10.82
CA TRP A 59 -4.83 13.80 11.70
C TRP A 59 -4.96 14.16 13.18
N GLN A 60 -4.97 15.45 13.54
CA GLN A 60 -5.25 15.89 14.92
C GLN A 60 -6.65 15.46 15.35
N GLN A 61 -7.66 15.71 14.52
CA GLN A 61 -9.05 15.30 14.78
C GLN A 61 -9.17 13.79 14.92
N PHE A 62 -8.53 13.01 14.04
CA PHE A 62 -8.50 11.55 14.12
C PHE A 62 -7.91 11.04 15.44
N ARG A 63 -6.78 11.60 15.90
CA ARG A 63 -6.15 11.20 17.17
C ARG A 63 -7.01 11.55 18.38
N SER A 64 -7.68 12.71 18.34
CA SER A 64 -8.59 13.14 19.40
C SER A 64 -9.84 12.26 19.50
N MET A 65 -10.45 11.92 18.36
CA MET A 65 -11.69 11.13 18.32
C MET A 65 -11.46 9.62 18.48
N PHE A 66 -10.36 9.09 17.94
CA PHE A 66 -10.11 7.65 17.83
C PHE A 66 -8.71 7.27 18.32
N PRO A 67 -8.41 7.42 19.62
CA PRO A 67 -7.08 7.19 20.17
C PRO A 67 -6.59 5.76 19.97
N GLU A 68 -7.48 4.76 20.14
CA GLU A 68 -7.16 3.35 19.91
C GLU A 68 -6.78 3.08 18.45
N SER A 69 -7.56 3.58 17.49
CA SER A 69 -7.25 3.45 16.07
C SER A 69 -5.95 4.17 15.70
N SER A 70 -5.64 5.31 16.35
CA SER A 70 -4.34 5.96 16.16
C SER A 70 -3.18 5.11 16.67
N GLN A 71 -3.35 4.38 17.76
CA GLN A 71 -2.34 3.45 18.26
C GLN A 71 -2.18 2.26 17.31
N THR A 72 -3.29 1.68 16.84
CA THR A 72 -3.27 0.62 15.82
C THR A 72 -2.56 1.09 14.56
N HIS A 73 -2.81 2.30 14.07
CA HIS A 73 -2.14 2.83 12.88
C HIS A 73 -0.61 2.83 13.02
N LYS A 74 -0.06 3.21 14.18
CA LYS A 74 1.40 3.15 14.44
C LYS A 74 1.92 1.72 14.34
N GLN A 75 1.24 0.77 14.99
CA GLN A 75 1.61 -0.66 14.91
C GLN A 75 1.58 -1.18 13.47
N LEU A 76 0.58 -0.77 12.68
CA LEU A 76 0.50 -1.15 11.27
C LEU A 76 1.64 -0.56 10.42
N GLN A 77 2.17 0.62 10.78
CA GLN A 77 3.35 1.19 10.11
C GLN A 77 4.62 0.39 10.42
N ASP A 78 4.78 -0.06 11.67
CA ASP A 78 5.90 -0.94 12.06
C ASP A 78 5.83 -2.26 11.27
N ILE A 79 4.63 -2.85 11.18
CA ILE A 79 4.36 -4.04 10.37
C ILE A 79 4.70 -3.82 8.89
N LEU A 80 4.27 -2.70 8.29
CA LEU A 80 4.61 -2.37 6.91
C LEU A 80 6.13 -2.30 6.71
N THR A 81 6.83 -1.69 7.66
CA THR A 81 8.29 -1.55 7.64
C THR A 81 8.97 -2.91 7.71
N SER A 82 8.56 -3.77 8.66
CA SER A 82 9.08 -5.15 8.77
C SER A 82 8.82 -5.96 7.51
N LEU A 83 7.61 -5.86 6.92
CA LEU A 83 7.30 -6.53 5.66
C LEU A 83 8.16 -6.01 4.51
N SER A 84 8.51 -4.72 4.46
CA SER A 84 9.38 -4.17 3.41
C SER A 84 10.84 -4.65 3.51
N GLN A 85 11.25 -5.06 4.72
CA GLN A 85 12.58 -5.61 5.01
C GLN A 85 12.64 -7.14 4.85
N GLY A 86 11.55 -7.78 4.41
CA GLY A 86 11.50 -9.24 4.25
C GLY A 86 11.32 -10.03 5.55
N VAL A 87 10.98 -9.38 6.66
CA VAL A 87 10.82 -10.07 7.95
C VAL A 87 9.59 -10.98 7.90
N THR A 88 9.81 -12.27 8.17
CA THR A 88 8.73 -13.26 8.29
C THR A 88 8.00 -13.11 9.61
N MET A 89 6.84 -12.46 9.57
CA MET A 89 6.06 -12.11 10.77
C MET A 89 4.76 -12.91 10.95
N TYR A 90 4.31 -13.63 9.92
CA TYR A 90 3.12 -14.47 9.97
C TYR A 90 3.45 -15.90 9.53
N ALA A 91 2.76 -16.87 10.11
CA ALA A 91 2.84 -18.25 9.63
C ALA A 91 2.16 -18.39 8.27
N THR A 92 2.62 -19.34 7.43
CA THR A 92 2.04 -19.59 6.09
C THR A 92 0.53 -19.83 6.13
N ASP A 93 0.02 -20.44 7.20
CA ASP A 93 -1.41 -20.73 7.41
C ASP A 93 -2.25 -19.49 7.71
N GLN A 94 -1.61 -18.42 8.15
CA GLN A 94 -2.25 -17.14 8.40
C GLN A 94 -2.36 -16.29 7.12
N ILE A 95 -1.64 -16.64 6.06
CA ILE A 95 -1.56 -15.86 4.82
C ILE A 95 -2.44 -16.48 3.72
N SER A 96 -3.22 -15.64 3.05
CA SER A 96 -4.00 -15.99 1.85
C SER A 96 -3.45 -15.32 0.60
N ILE A 97 -2.98 -14.07 0.73
CA ILE A 97 -2.30 -13.36 -0.35
C ILE A 97 -1.00 -12.77 0.22
N PRO A 98 0.17 -13.26 -0.21
CA PRO A 98 1.45 -12.83 0.32
C PRO A 98 1.80 -11.39 -0.09
N ALA A 99 2.82 -10.83 0.57
CA ALA A 99 3.37 -9.52 0.24
C ALA A 99 4.17 -9.58 -1.06
N ILE A 100 3.53 -9.29 -2.19
CA ILE A 100 4.15 -9.34 -3.53
C ILE A 100 4.98 -8.11 -3.91
N GLN A 101 5.07 -7.10 -3.04
CA GLN A 101 5.84 -5.86 -3.32
C GLN A 101 7.33 -6.13 -3.60
N HIS A 102 7.87 -7.21 -3.03
CA HIS A 102 9.22 -7.72 -3.25
C HIS A 102 9.52 -8.09 -4.71
N LEU A 103 8.50 -8.53 -5.46
CA LEU A 103 8.62 -8.77 -6.91
C LEU A 103 9.00 -7.48 -7.63
N ARG A 104 8.38 -6.35 -7.26
CA ARG A 104 8.64 -5.06 -7.91
C ARG A 104 10.10 -4.65 -7.74
N THR A 105 10.65 -4.81 -6.53
CA THR A 105 12.05 -4.52 -6.23
C THR A 105 13.00 -5.38 -7.06
N ALA A 106 12.70 -6.67 -7.22
CA ALA A 106 13.50 -7.56 -8.06
C ALA A 106 13.44 -7.21 -9.56
N PHE A 107 12.25 -6.89 -10.08
CA PHE A 107 12.09 -6.56 -11.50
C PHE A 107 12.58 -5.15 -11.89
N HIS A 108 12.48 -4.17 -11.00
CA HIS A 108 13.01 -2.81 -11.26
C HIS A 108 14.54 -2.76 -11.09
N PHE A 109 15.15 -3.76 -10.42
CA PHE A 109 16.60 -3.87 -10.34
C PHE A 109 17.21 -4.03 -11.74
N GLU A 110 16.65 -4.89 -12.60
CA GLU A 110 17.14 -5.09 -13.98
C GLU A 110 17.07 -3.80 -14.81
N GLU A 111 16.04 -2.98 -14.60
CA GLU A 111 15.83 -1.72 -15.35
C GLU A 111 16.84 -0.62 -14.95
N THR A 112 17.42 -0.71 -13.74
CA THR A 112 18.30 0.34 -13.20
C THR A 112 19.79 -0.05 -13.18
N THR A 113 20.14 -1.34 -13.35
CA THR A 113 21.51 -1.85 -13.09
C THR A 113 22.27 -2.44 -14.29
N LEU A 114 21.78 -2.24 -15.53
CA LEU A 114 22.57 -2.54 -16.73
C LEU A 114 22.98 -1.30 -17.57
N PRO A 115 23.58 -0.25 -16.98
CA PRO A 115 24.69 0.45 -17.62
C PRO A 115 26.00 -0.09 -17.04
N GLY A 116 26.87 -0.62 -17.91
CA GLY A 116 28.06 -1.37 -17.53
C GLY A 116 28.94 -0.72 -16.45
N TYR A 117 29.47 -1.59 -15.58
CA TYR A 117 30.67 -1.40 -14.74
C TYR A 117 31.22 0.04 -14.69
N ALA A 118 30.72 0.84 -13.74
CA ALA A 118 31.43 2.02 -13.27
C ALA A 118 31.71 1.84 -11.77
N LEU A 119 32.85 1.24 -11.48
CA LEU A 119 33.48 1.27 -10.14
C LEU A 119 33.98 2.69 -9.91
N SER A 120 33.14 3.58 -9.38
CA SER A 120 33.60 4.83 -8.75
C SER A 120 33.54 4.64 -7.24
N SER A 121 34.72 4.61 -6.61
CA SER A 121 34.85 4.49 -5.17
C SER A 121 34.51 5.81 -4.48
N SER A 122 33.28 5.93 -3.97
CA SER A 122 32.95 6.85 -2.88
C SER A 122 32.20 6.07 -1.79
N SER A 123 32.54 6.27 -0.51
CA SER A 123 32.00 5.48 0.61
C SER A 123 30.48 5.59 0.80
N THR A 124 29.83 6.56 0.17
CA THR A 124 28.37 6.67 0.08
C THR A 124 27.77 5.74 -0.98
N GLU A 125 28.49 5.47 -2.06
CA GLU A 125 28.05 4.53 -3.11
C GLU A 125 28.04 3.09 -2.57
N ASP A 126 29.00 2.72 -1.72
CA ASP A 126 29.09 1.39 -1.12
C ASP A 126 27.86 1.04 -0.25
N HIS A 127 27.38 1.97 0.58
CA HIS A 127 26.17 1.75 1.38
C HIS A 127 24.91 1.66 0.53
N THR A 128 24.83 2.43 -0.56
CA THR A 128 23.70 2.37 -1.50
C THR A 128 23.69 1.07 -2.29
N LEU A 129 24.85 0.58 -2.74
CA LEU A 129 25.02 -0.70 -3.41
C LEU A 129 24.68 -1.86 -2.49
N ILE A 130 25.19 -1.86 -1.25
CA ILE A 130 24.87 -2.88 -0.24
C ILE A 130 23.35 -2.90 0.01
N GLY A 131 22.71 -1.73 0.18
CA GLY A 131 21.26 -1.63 0.36
C GLY A 131 20.45 -2.12 -0.85
N GLN A 132 20.94 -1.92 -2.06
CA GLN A 132 20.31 -2.44 -3.28
C GLN A 132 20.43 -3.96 -3.38
N HIS A 133 21.61 -4.52 -3.09
CA HIS A 133 21.84 -5.96 -3.07
C HIS A 133 21.02 -6.67 -1.99
N THR A 134 20.93 -6.11 -0.78
CA THR A 134 20.10 -6.70 0.29
C THR A 134 18.62 -6.68 -0.08
N ASN A 135 18.13 -5.58 -0.67
CA ASN A 135 16.76 -5.48 -1.17
C ASN A 135 16.46 -6.48 -2.28
N LEU A 136 17.42 -6.75 -3.18
CA LEU A 136 17.29 -7.78 -4.21
C LEU A 136 17.22 -9.19 -3.60
N LEU A 137 18.10 -9.51 -2.65
CA LEU A 137 18.12 -10.82 -1.99
C LEU A 137 16.84 -11.08 -1.20
N VAL A 138 16.37 -10.09 -0.44
CA VAL A 138 15.06 -10.10 0.23
C VAL A 138 13.94 -10.29 -0.81
N GLY A 139 14.06 -9.59 -1.95
CA GLY A 139 13.21 -9.75 -3.12
C GLY A 139 13.08 -11.22 -3.52
N LEU A 140 14.19 -11.82 -3.93
CA LEU A 140 14.30 -13.17 -4.46
C LEU A 140 13.87 -14.24 -3.43
N ASP A 141 14.25 -14.11 -2.17
CA ASP A 141 13.84 -15.04 -1.12
C ASP A 141 12.32 -14.99 -0.89
N GLY A 142 11.73 -13.79 -0.96
CA GLY A 142 10.29 -13.60 -0.97
C GLY A 142 9.62 -14.32 -2.14
N ILE A 143 10.17 -14.21 -3.35
CA ILE A 143 9.65 -14.91 -4.54
C ILE A 143 9.70 -16.43 -4.36
N HIS A 144 10.84 -16.95 -3.89
CA HIS A 144 11.02 -18.38 -3.69
C HIS A 144 10.03 -18.91 -2.65
N THR A 145 9.84 -18.20 -1.54
CA THR A 145 8.85 -18.53 -0.52
C THR A 145 7.43 -18.52 -1.11
N ILE A 146 7.11 -17.55 -1.97
CA ILE A 146 5.80 -17.47 -2.64
C ILE A 146 5.56 -18.70 -3.51
N ILE A 147 6.52 -19.06 -4.36
CA ILE A 147 6.43 -20.21 -5.26
C ILE A 147 6.27 -21.51 -4.44
N LYS A 148 7.11 -21.69 -3.42
CA LYS A 148 7.11 -22.88 -2.55
C LYS A 148 5.76 -23.10 -1.85
N HIS A 149 5.05 -22.03 -1.49
CA HIS A 149 3.80 -22.08 -0.73
C HIS A 149 2.55 -21.66 -1.51
N ALA A 150 2.64 -21.49 -2.83
CA ALA A 150 1.54 -20.97 -3.67
C ALA A 150 0.23 -21.76 -3.51
N SER A 151 0.31 -23.10 -3.51
CA SER A 151 -0.86 -23.97 -3.31
C SER A 151 -1.51 -23.77 -1.94
N ARG A 152 -0.70 -23.50 -0.90
CA ARG A 152 -1.19 -23.27 0.47
C ARG A 152 -1.90 -21.92 0.58
N PHE A 153 -1.35 -20.86 -0.01
CA PHE A 153 -2.03 -19.56 -0.06
C PHE A 153 -3.36 -19.64 -0.79
N SER A 154 -3.39 -20.34 -1.93
CA SER A 154 -4.62 -20.58 -2.70
C SER A 154 -5.67 -21.35 -1.89
N TYR A 155 -5.25 -22.38 -1.16
CA TYR A 155 -6.12 -23.13 -0.25
C TYR A 155 -6.67 -22.25 0.88
N ASN A 156 -5.81 -21.48 1.55
CA ASN A 156 -6.20 -20.58 2.63
C ASN A 156 -7.21 -19.52 2.15
N ALA A 157 -6.98 -18.95 0.96
CA ALA A 157 -7.90 -17.99 0.34
C ALA A 157 -9.28 -18.63 0.09
N ARG A 158 -9.33 -19.81 -0.54
CA ARG A 158 -10.60 -20.52 -0.79
C ARG A 158 -11.35 -20.83 0.50
N LYS A 159 -10.66 -21.37 1.51
CA LYS A 159 -11.26 -21.70 2.81
C LYS A 159 -11.89 -20.48 3.50
N ARG A 160 -11.26 -19.31 3.38
CA ARG A 160 -11.78 -18.05 3.97
C ARG A 160 -12.89 -17.43 3.15
N LEU A 161 -12.92 -17.68 1.84
CA LEU A 161 -13.93 -17.17 0.91
C LEU A 161 -15.17 -18.06 0.79
N GLU A 162 -15.08 -19.34 1.15
CA GLU A 162 -16.19 -20.30 1.08
C GLU A 162 -17.51 -19.82 1.74
N PRO A 163 -17.52 -19.15 2.91
CA PRO A 163 -18.77 -18.68 3.51
C PRO A 163 -19.26 -17.32 2.95
N LEU A 164 -18.53 -16.66 2.06
CA LEU A 164 -18.82 -15.28 1.64
C LEU A 164 -19.79 -15.21 0.46
N GLN A 165 -20.88 -14.45 0.64
CA GLN A 165 -21.74 -14.05 -0.48
C GLN A 165 -21.18 -12.80 -1.16
N TYR A 166 -20.93 -12.89 -2.46
CA TYR A 166 -20.34 -11.81 -3.24
C TYR A 166 -21.37 -10.74 -3.58
N ASN A 167 -21.06 -9.49 -3.25
CA ASN A 167 -21.81 -8.33 -3.73
C ASN A 167 -21.20 -7.84 -5.05
N VAL A 168 -21.95 -7.98 -6.15
CA VAL A 168 -21.48 -7.64 -7.50
C VAL A 168 -21.05 -6.16 -7.60
N LYS A 169 -21.77 -5.24 -6.96
CA LYS A 169 -21.42 -3.81 -6.99
C LYS A 169 -20.11 -3.52 -6.27
N LEU A 170 -19.86 -4.20 -5.14
CA LEU A 170 -18.58 -4.07 -4.44
C LEU A 170 -17.45 -4.69 -5.24
N MET A 171 -17.70 -5.83 -5.91
CA MET A 171 -16.70 -6.46 -6.76
C MET A 171 -16.30 -5.58 -7.93
N ASP A 172 -17.27 -4.94 -8.57
CA ASP A 172 -17.02 -3.99 -9.65
C ASP A 172 -16.25 -2.76 -9.14
N PHE A 173 -16.61 -2.22 -7.98
CA PHE A 173 -15.90 -1.10 -7.35
C PHE A 173 -14.41 -1.40 -7.09
N PHE A 174 -14.09 -2.61 -6.64
CA PHE A 174 -12.70 -3.03 -6.40
C PHE A 174 -11.96 -3.46 -7.67
N SER A 175 -12.63 -3.46 -8.83
CA SER A 175 -11.97 -3.81 -10.09
C SER A 175 -10.98 -2.73 -10.53
N GLN A 176 -9.92 -3.18 -11.22
CA GLN A 176 -8.98 -2.27 -11.86
C GLN A 176 -9.64 -1.50 -13.02
N ASP A 177 -10.67 -2.06 -13.64
CA ASP A 177 -11.41 -1.42 -14.73
C ASP A 177 -12.22 -0.23 -14.24
N PHE A 178 -12.94 -0.40 -13.14
CA PHE A 178 -13.63 0.69 -12.46
C PHE A 178 -12.63 1.77 -12.05
N THR A 179 -11.52 1.39 -11.39
CA THR A 179 -10.50 2.36 -10.95
C THR A 179 -9.92 3.14 -12.14
N ARG A 180 -9.60 2.47 -13.25
CA ARG A 180 -9.10 3.13 -14.46
C ARG A 180 -10.14 4.04 -15.10
N SER A 181 -11.40 3.60 -15.17
CA SER A 181 -12.51 4.39 -15.70
C SER A 181 -12.72 5.66 -14.85
N TYR A 182 -12.73 5.52 -13.52
CA TYR A 182 -12.87 6.62 -12.59
C TYR A 182 -11.68 7.60 -12.65
N MET A 183 -10.45 7.10 -12.77
CA MET A 183 -9.27 7.95 -12.99
C MET A 183 -9.40 8.77 -14.29
N ARG A 184 -9.95 8.17 -15.35
CA ARG A 184 -10.22 8.89 -16.61
C ARG A 184 -11.27 9.98 -16.42
N SER A 185 -12.34 9.71 -15.68
CA SER A 185 -13.41 10.72 -15.45
C SER A 185 -12.93 11.93 -14.66
N ILE A 186 -11.92 11.76 -13.79
CA ILE A 186 -11.30 12.89 -13.04
C ILE A 186 -10.13 13.54 -13.79
N GLY A 187 -9.92 13.23 -15.07
CA GLY A 187 -8.88 13.84 -15.91
C GLY A 187 -7.48 13.25 -15.76
N VAL A 188 -7.30 12.21 -14.94
CA VAL A 188 -6.03 11.49 -14.79
C VAL A 188 -5.93 10.42 -15.88
N THR A 189 -5.59 10.88 -17.08
CA THR A 189 -5.47 10.03 -18.28
C THR A 189 -4.03 10.01 -18.77
N SER A 190 -3.45 8.82 -18.93
CA SER A 190 -2.19 8.59 -19.65
C SER A 190 -2.06 7.09 -19.91
N GLU A 191 -1.49 6.70 -21.05
CA GLU A 191 -1.12 5.31 -21.34
C GLU A 191 0.10 4.90 -20.49
N ASP A 192 1.08 5.80 -20.36
CA ASP A 192 2.22 5.65 -19.47
C ASP A 192 1.79 5.68 -17.99
N GLN A 193 2.17 4.63 -17.26
CA GLN A 193 1.90 4.47 -15.84
C GLN A 193 2.60 5.52 -14.99
N ILE A 194 3.82 5.93 -15.34
CA ILE A 194 4.58 6.91 -14.58
C ILE A 194 3.90 8.28 -14.67
N GLU A 195 3.63 8.76 -15.89
CA GLU A 195 2.92 10.03 -16.10
C GLU A 195 1.51 9.99 -15.49
N ARG A 196 0.78 8.87 -15.60
CA ARG A 196 -0.53 8.72 -14.97
C ARG A 196 -0.45 8.92 -13.45
N ARG A 197 0.58 8.36 -12.81
CA ARG A 197 0.79 8.51 -11.37
C ARG A 197 1.19 9.94 -11.01
N ARG A 198 2.07 10.57 -11.78
CA ARG A 198 2.45 11.98 -11.59
C ARG A 198 1.23 12.91 -11.61
N ARG A 199 0.36 12.75 -12.61
CA ARG A 199 -0.90 13.52 -12.73
C ARG A 199 -1.83 13.28 -11.53
N PHE A 200 -1.93 12.04 -11.08
CA PHE A 200 -2.72 11.69 -9.89
C PHE A 200 -2.18 12.38 -8.63
N ASP A 201 -0.86 12.36 -8.44
CA ASP A 201 -0.21 12.99 -7.28
C ASP A 201 -0.40 14.50 -7.28
N MET A 202 -0.32 15.15 -8.46
CA MET A 202 -0.63 16.59 -8.61
C MET A 202 -2.08 16.91 -8.23
N LEU A 203 -3.03 16.09 -8.70
CA LEU A 203 -4.45 16.26 -8.37
C LEU A 203 -4.68 16.11 -6.86
N LEU A 204 -4.09 15.09 -6.24
CA LEU A 204 -4.22 14.87 -4.79
C LEU A 204 -3.65 16.05 -3.99
N SER A 205 -2.48 16.57 -4.37
CA SER A 205 -1.90 17.73 -3.68
C SER A 205 -2.82 18.95 -3.76
N ALA A 206 -3.35 19.26 -4.95
CA ALA A 206 -4.28 20.38 -5.12
C ALA A 206 -5.57 20.21 -4.30
N LEU A 207 -6.08 18.99 -4.17
CA LEU A 207 -7.26 18.71 -3.34
C LEU A 207 -6.94 18.85 -1.84
N VAL A 208 -5.78 18.39 -1.39
CA VAL A 208 -5.37 18.51 0.01
C VAL A 208 -5.20 19.98 0.40
N ASP A 209 -4.56 20.78 -0.45
CA ASP A 209 -4.40 22.23 -0.23
C ASP A 209 -5.77 22.90 -0.08
N ARG A 210 -6.75 22.54 -0.91
CA ARG A 210 -8.11 23.07 -0.81
C ARG A 210 -8.80 22.70 0.51
N VAL A 211 -8.56 21.50 1.02
CA VAL A 211 -9.29 20.92 2.14
C VAL A 211 -8.70 21.30 3.51
N GLU A 212 -7.39 21.53 3.58
CA GLU A 212 -6.70 21.91 4.84
C GLU A 212 -6.49 23.43 4.98
N VAL A 213 -6.64 24.22 3.90
CA VAL A 213 -6.67 25.69 3.97
C VAL A 213 -8.06 26.22 4.34
N ALA A 214 -9.12 25.44 4.12
CA ALA A 214 -10.48 25.83 4.51
C ALA A 214 -10.61 25.78 6.05
N PRO A 215 -10.93 26.91 6.71
CA PRO A 215 -11.13 26.96 8.16
C PRO A 215 -12.39 26.23 8.63
#